data_AF-A0A947GC45-F1
#
_entry.id   AF-A0A947GC45-F1
#
_cell.length_a   1.000
_cell.length_b   1.000
_cell.length_c   1.000
_cell.angle_alpha   90.00
_cell.angle_beta   90.00
_cell.angle_gamma   90.00
#
_symmetry.space_group_name_H-M   'P 1'
#
loop_
_entity.id
_entity.type
_entity.pdbx_description
1 polymer ?
#
loop_
_entity_poly.entity_id
_entity_poly.type
_entity_poly.pdbx_seq_one_letter_code
_entity_poly.pdbx_strand_id
1 'polypeptide(L)'
;MLPGGKGANQAVAARRLGAEVSLIGAVGRDAFGARLLEALRTEGIDTEGVKVVPDEGSGLAFITLAERDNRIIVVPGANARLTPARTASHTVSKPRHIIRSERR
;
A
#
# COMPACT_ATOMS: atom_id res chain seq x y z
N MET A 1 -13.57 7.42 -5.09
CA MET A 1 -12.45 6.47 -5.27
C MET A 1 -12.25 5.67 -4.00
N LEU A 2 -11.97 4.36 -4.08
CA LEU A 2 -11.82 3.47 -2.91
C LEU A 2 -10.33 3.16 -2.65
N PRO A 3 -9.90 3.00 -1.39
CA PRO A 3 -8.57 2.47 -1.05
C PRO A 3 -8.36 1.08 -1.67
N GLY A 4 -7.13 0.76 -2.06
CA GLY A 4 -6.80 -0.53 -2.64
C GLY A 4 -5.30 -0.76 -2.77
N GLY A 5 -4.93 -1.69 -3.65
CA GLY A 5 -3.56 -2.15 -3.86
C GLY A 5 -3.34 -3.54 -3.25
N LYS A 6 -2.64 -4.42 -3.98
CA LYS A 6 -2.48 -5.84 -3.58
C LYS A 6 -1.91 -5.97 -2.17
N GLY A 7 -0.84 -5.22 -1.85
CA GLY A 7 -0.23 -5.23 -0.52
C GLY A 7 -1.16 -4.71 0.58
N ALA A 8 -1.89 -3.62 0.34
CA ALA A 8 -2.86 -3.08 1.28
C ALA A 8 -4.01 -4.09 1.54
N ASN A 9 -4.57 -4.69 0.49
CA ASN A 9 -5.64 -5.67 0.62
C ASN A 9 -5.19 -6.92 1.40
N GLN A 10 -3.95 -7.39 1.16
CA GLN A 10 -3.38 -8.51 1.89
C GLN A 10 -3.11 -8.16 3.36
N ALA A 11 -2.64 -6.94 3.64
CA ALA A 11 -2.43 -6.46 5.01
C ALA A 11 -3.75 -6.41 5.80
N VAL A 12 -4.82 -5.91 5.19
CA VAL A 12 -6.18 -5.92 5.79
C VAL A 12 -6.66 -7.34 6.04
N ALA A 13 -6.52 -8.23 5.07
CA ALA A 13 -6.92 -9.63 5.24
C ALA A 13 -6.15 -10.32 6.38
N ALA A 14 -4.82 -10.17 6.42
CA ALA A 14 -4.00 -10.73 7.49
C ALA A 14 -4.35 -10.16 8.86
N ARG A 15 -4.59 -8.84 8.95
CA ARG A 15 -4.96 -8.17 10.20
C ARG A 15 -6.32 -8.64 10.73
N ARG A 16 -7.30 -8.84 9.85
CA ARG A 16 -8.63 -9.39 10.19
C ARG A 16 -8.57 -10.86 10.62
N LEU A 17 -7.56 -11.60 10.16
CA LEU A 17 -7.28 -12.97 10.60
C LEU A 17 -6.50 -13.03 11.94
N GLY A 18 -6.23 -11.88 12.57
CA GLY A 18 -5.60 -11.79 13.88
C GLY A 18 -4.08 -11.64 13.87
N ALA A 19 -3.46 -11.43 12.70
CA ALA A 19 -2.03 -11.14 12.64
C ALA A 19 -1.73 -9.69 13.06
N GLU A 20 -0.57 -9.46 13.69
CA GLU A 20 0.04 -8.13 13.77
C GLU A 20 0.65 -7.80 12.40
N VAL A 21 0.31 -6.64 11.85
CA VAL A 21 0.68 -6.27 10.48
C VAL A 21 1.22 -4.86 10.46
N SER A 22 2.45 -4.70 9.96
CA SER A 22 3.02 -3.43 9.53
C SER A 22 3.11 -3.41 8.00
N LEU A 23 2.77 -2.28 7.38
CA LEU A 23 2.86 -2.09 5.94
C LEU A 23 4.00 -1.13 5.58
N ILE A 24 4.85 -1.55 4.65
CA ILE A 24 5.85 -0.68 4.03
C ILE A 24 5.34 -0.25 2.67
N GLY A 25 5.34 1.06 2.41
CA GLY A 25 4.76 1.64 1.20
C GLY A 25 5.09 3.12 1.03
N ALA A 26 4.56 3.73 -0.01
CA ALA A 26 4.55 5.18 -0.16
C ALA A 26 3.26 5.69 -0.80
N VAL A 27 2.80 6.84 -0.31
CA VAL A 27 1.64 7.57 -0.82
C VAL A 27 2.04 9.01 -1.14
N GLY A 28 1.26 9.68 -1.98
CA GLY A 28 1.42 11.11 -2.23
C GLY A 28 0.91 11.94 -1.06
N ARG A 29 1.27 13.23 -1.03
CA ARG A 29 0.64 14.21 -0.14
C ARG A 29 -0.68 14.70 -0.77
N ASP A 30 -1.65 13.80 -0.86
CA ASP A 30 -2.97 14.08 -1.43
C ASP A 30 -4.10 13.39 -0.65
N ALA A 31 -5.34 13.72 -1.01
CA ALA A 31 -6.54 13.17 -0.35
C ALA A 31 -6.64 11.64 -0.49
N PHE A 32 -6.10 11.05 -1.57
CA PHE A 32 -6.11 9.61 -1.78
C PHE A 32 -5.17 8.90 -0.79
N GLY A 33 -3.96 9.44 -0.61
CA GLY A 33 -2.99 8.97 0.36
C GLY A 33 -3.50 9.07 1.78
N ALA A 34 -4.10 10.21 2.14
CA ALA A 34 -4.74 10.42 3.43
C ALA A 34 -5.84 9.37 3.69
N ARG A 35 -6.75 9.15 2.73
CA ARG A 35 -7.84 8.19 2.84
C ARG A 35 -7.36 6.74 2.93
N LEU A 36 -6.30 6.37 2.22
CA LEU A 36 -5.69 5.04 2.32
C LEU A 36 -5.06 4.83 3.71
N LEU A 37 -4.29 5.79 4.21
CA LEU A 37 -3.66 5.71 5.52
C LEU A 37 -4.70 5.63 6.64
N GLU A 38 -5.76 6.44 6.56
CA GLU A 38 -6.89 6.37 7.50
C GLU A 38 -7.52 4.98 7.51
N ALA A 39 -7.89 4.44 6.32
CA ALA A 39 -8.50 3.12 6.23
C ALA A 39 -7.60 2.01 6.80
N LEU A 40 -6.29 2.03 6.54
CA LEU A 40 -5.35 1.05 7.10
C LEU A 40 -5.24 1.16 8.63
N ARG A 41 -5.20 2.39 9.16
CA ARG A 41 -5.13 2.62 10.61
C ARG A 41 -6.42 2.20 11.31
N THR A 42 -7.58 2.41 10.71
CA THR A 42 -8.88 1.92 11.22
C THR A 42 -8.91 0.40 11.32
N GLU A 43 -8.27 -0.32 10.40
CA GLU A 43 -8.12 -1.78 10.47
C GLU A 43 -7.10 -2.22 11.55
N GLY A 44 -6.38 -1.28 12.18
CA GLY A 44 -5.36 -1.55 13.18
C GLY A 44 -4.04 -2.05 12.57
N ILE A 45 -3.73 -1.64 11.33
CA ILE A 45 -2.46 -1.91 10.66
C ILE A 45 -1.47 -0.79 11.00
N ASP A 46 -0.24 -1.16 11.35
CA ASP A 46 0.85 -0.21 11.54
C ASP A 46 1.29 0.36 10.17
N THR A 47 1.31 1.69 10.08
CA THR A 47 1.58 2.46 8.85
C THR A 47 2.82 3.34 8.97
N GLU A 48 3.65 3.22 10.01
CA GLU A 48 4.89 4.01 10.14
C GLU A 48 5.89 3.73 9.00
N GLY A 49 5.82 2.52 8.42
CA GLY A 49 6.54 2.13 7.21
C GLY A 49 6.00 2.73 5.91
N VAL A 50 4.85 3.40 5.92
CA VAL A 50 4.25 4.04 4.74
C VAL A 50 4.67 5.51 4.68
N LYS A 51 5.53 5.86 3.72
CA LYS A 51 6.06 7.22 3.58
C LYS A 51 5.13 8.12 2.77
N VAL A 52 4.96 9.36 3.20
CA VAL A 52 4.30 10.39 2.40
C VAL A 52 5.35 11.11 1.55
N VAL A 53 5.17 11.11 0.24
CA VAL A 53 6.07 11.78 -0.73
C VAL A 53 5.46 13.14 -1.11
N PRO A 54 6.06 14.27 -0.70
CA PRO A 54 5.46 15.61 -0.81
C PRO A 54 5.09 16.08 -2.22
N ASP A 55 5.80 15.60 -3.24
CA ASP A 55 5.75 16.11 -4.62
C ASP A 55 5.27 15.07 -5.65
N GLU A 56 4.61 14.02 -5.18
CA GLU A 56 4.08 12.94 -6.02
C GLU A 56 2.61 12.69 -5.70
N GLY A 57 1.85 12.27 -6.70
CA GLY A 57 0.50 11.74 -6.49
C GLY A 57 0.54 10.32 -5.92
N SER A 58 -0.47 9.95 -5.15
CA SER A 58 -0.69 8.57 -4.71
C SER A 58 -0.88 7.65 -5.91
N GLY A 59 -0.45 6.39 -5.75
CA GLY A 59 -0.66 5.39 -6.79
C GLY A 59 -2.15 5.14 -7.06
N LEU A 60 -2.51 5.02 -8.32
CA LEU A 60 -3.89 4.78 -8.77
C LEU A 60 -3.94 3.47 -9.56
N ALA A 61 -5.08 2.79 -9.48
CA ALA A 61 -5.41 1.66 -10.33
C ALA A 61 -6.79 1.89 -10.94
N PHE A 62 -6.88 1.82 -12.26
CA PHE A 62 -8.14 1.85 -12.99
C PHE A 62 -8.47 0.43 -13.39
N ILE A 63 -9.55 -0.09 -12.83
CA ILE A 63 -10.05 -1.43 -13.11
C ILE A 63 -11.16 -1.27 -14.15
N THR A 64 -10.97 -1.82 -15.34
CA THR A 64 -11.92 -1.75 -16.44
C THR A 64 -12.26 -3.15 -16.92
N LEU A 65 -13.49 -3.33 -17.40
CA LEU A 65 -13.88 -4.53 -18.12
C LEU A 65 -13.62 -4.31 -19.61
N ALA A 66 -12.90 -5.24 -20.23
CA ALA A 66 -12.68 -5.25 -21.67
C ALA A 66 -12.83 -6.69 -22.15
N GLU A 67 -13.67 -6.91 -23.17
CA GLU A 67 -13.88 -8.24 -23.76
C GLU A 67 -14.29 -9.32 -22.74
N ARG A 68 -15.01 -8.93 -21.68
CA ARG A 68 -15.40 -9.79 -20.53
C ARG A 68 -14.26 -10.20 -19.59
N ASP A 69 -13.09 -9.55 -19.69
CA ASP A 69 -11.97 -9.75 -18.78
C ASP A 69 -11.64 -8.46 -18.00
N ASN A 70 -10.98 -8.60 -16.85
CA ASN A 70 -10.53 -7.50 -16.02
C ASN A 70 -9.19 -6.97 -16.55
N ARG A 71 -9.15 -5.70 -16.96
CA ARG A 71 -7.92 -4.97 -17.25
C ARG A 71 -7.64 -3.98 -16.12
N ILE A 72 -6.38 -3.93 -15.68
CA ILE A 72 -5.94 -3.01 -14.63
C ILE A 72 -4.85 -2.11 -15.20
N ILE A 73 -5.14 -0.81 -15.29
CA ILE A 73 -4.15 0.21 -15.64
C ILE A 73 -3.61 0.78 -14.34
N VAL A 74 -2.30 0.66 -14.14
CA VAL A 74 -1.63 1.09 -12.90
C VAL A 74 -0.84 2.36 -13.15
N VAL A 75 -1.10 3.39 -12.35
CA VAL A 75 -0.27 4.58 -12.21
C VAL A 75 0.47 4.46 -10.89
N PRO A 76 1.78 4.12 -10.86
CA PRO A 76 2.47 3.79 -9.63
C PRO A 76 2.57 4.93 -8.60
N GLY A 77 2.60 6.19 -9.07
CA GLY A 77 2.72 7.39 -8.23
C GLY A 77 3.91 7.34 -7.28
N ALA A 78 3.71 7.87 -6.07
CA ALA A 78 4.67 7.89 -4.97
C ALA A 78 5.30 6.51 -4.66
N ASN A 79 4.56 5.42 -4.90
CA ASN A 79 5.04 4.06 -4.65
C ASN A 79 6.22 3.67 -5.56
N ALA A 80 6.36 4.28 -6.76
CA ALA A 80 7.53 4.10 -7.61
C ALA A 80 8.80 4.76 -7.03
N ARG A 81 8.68 5.62 -6.03
CA ARG A 81 9.81 6.30 -5.37
C ARG A 81 10.33 5.55 -4.15
N LEU A 82 9.84 4.34 -3.89
CA LEU A 82 10.41 3.45 -2.88
C LEU A 82 11.77 2.92 -3.34
N THR A 83 12.73 2.99 -2.45
CA THR A 83 14.08 2.45 -2.63
C THR A 83 14.46 1.67 -1.38
N PRO A 84 15.43 0.74 -1.45
CA PRO A 84 15.89 0.01 -0.26
C PRO A 84 16.27 0.94 0.91
N ALA A 85 16.90 2.08 0.61
CA ALA A 85 17.24 3.10 1.61
C ALA A 85 15.99 3.70 2.29
N ARG A 86 14.88 3.89 1.54
CA ARG A 86 13.63 4.42 2.07
C ARG A 86 12.82 3.39 2.86
N THR A 87 13.04 2.10 2.61
CA THR A 87 12.41 1.00 3.37
C THR A 87 13.17 0.64 4.65
N ALA A 88 14.48 0.89 4.72
CA ALA A 88 15.34 0.49 5.84
C ALA A 88 15.06 1.22 7.17
N SER A 89 14.34 2.35 7.15
CA SER A 89 14.05 3.16 8.34
C SER A 89 12.97 2.58 9.26
N HIS A 90 12.21 1.58 8.82
CA HIS A 90 11.13 1.00 9.62
C HIS A 90 11.53 -0.41 10.04
N THR A 91 11.92 -0.55 11.31
CA THR A 91 12.27 -1.84 11.91
C THR A 91 11.01 -2.52 12.40
N VAL A 92 10.54 -3.54 11.67
CA VAL A 92 9.55 -4.47 12.20
C VAL A 92 10.25 -5.33 13.27
N SER A 93 9.76 -5.32 14.50
CA SER A 93 10.27 -6.19 15.56
C SER A 93 10.05 -7.65 15.18
N LYS A 94 11.13 -8.37 14.80
CA LYS A 94 11.15 -9.78 14.38
C LYS A 94 9.94 -10.20 13.51
N PRO A 95 9.90 -9.82 12.22
CA PRO A 95 8.83 -10.24 11.33
C PRO A 95 8.83 -11.78 11.22
N ARG A 96 7.72 -12.42 11.61
CA ARG A 96 7.53 -13.86 11.41
C ARG A 96 7.28 -14.21 9.93
N HIS A 97 6.67 -13.30 9.18
CA HIS A 97 6.35 -13.48 7.76
C HIS A 97 6.48 -12.14 7.02
N ILE A 98 7.06 -12.17 5.81
CA ILE A 98 7.15 -11.01 4.91
C ILE A 98 6.34 -11.33 3.65
N ILE A 99 5.34 -10.50 3.34
CA ILE A 99 4.55 -10.62 2.12
C ILE A 99 4.98 -9.50 1.17
N ARG A 100 5.49 -9.87 -0.01
CA ARG A 100 5.94 -8.93 -1.03
C ARG A 100 5.00 -8.96 -2.24
N SER A 101 4.56 -7.78 -2.67
CA SER A 101 3.89 -7.62 -3.96
C SER A 101 4.95 -7.46 -5.05
N GLU A 102 5.06 -8.42 -5.96
CA GLU A 102 5.96 -8.35 -7.11
C GLU A 102 5.29 -7.65 -8.30
N ARG A 103 6.09 -6.99 -9.14
CA ARG A 103 5.63 -6.60 -10.48
C ARG A 103 5.75 -7.84 -11.37
N ARG A 104 4.66 -8.24 -12.02
CA ARG A 104 4.74 -9.06 -13.22
C ARG A 104 5.02 -8.17 -14.42
#